data_AF-A0A1I4NMC3-F1
#
_entry.id   AF-A0A1I4NMC3-F1
#
_cell.length_a   1.000
_cell.length_b   1.000
_cell.length_c   1.000
_cell.angle_alpha   90.00
_cell.angle_beta   90.00
_cell.angle_gamma   90.00
#
_symmetry.space_group_name_H-M   'P 1'
#
loop_
_entity.id
_entity.type
_entity.pdbx_description
1 polymer ?
#
loop_
_entity_poly.entity_id
_entity_poly.type
_entity_poly.pdbx_seq_one_letter_code
_entity_poly.pdbx_strand_id
1 'polypeptide(L)' 'MALLRTLGWCFLLVMVPLGAVMAAWPDQLTGLLSQLSGLDITRGQLAIGFLLIAALCMRIDLQIRRRHAAG' A
#
# COMPACT_ATOMS: atom_id res chain seq x y z
N MET A 1 8.07 11.24 -19.79
CA MET A 1 8.20 11.65 -18.36
C MET A 1 6.88 12.01 -17.66
N ALA A 2 5.87 12.57 -18.33
CA ALA A 2 4.60 12.94 -17.68
C ALA A 2 3.83 11.75 -17.07
N LEU A 3 3.78 10.61 -17.78
CA LEU A 3 2.97 9.45 -17.42
C LEU A 3 3.48 8.70 -16.17
N LEU A 4 4.80 8.54 -16.04
CA LEU A 4 5.45 7.99 -14.84
C LEU A 4 5.25 8.88 -13.61
N ARG A 5 5.23 10.21 -13.81
CA ARG A 5 4.99 11.17 -12.73
C ARG A 5 3.55 11.07 -12.24
N THR A 6 2.57 11.03 -13.13
CA THR A 6 1.15 10.86 -12.76
C THR A 6 0.89 9.54 -12.05
N LEU A 7 1.57 8.45 -12.44
CA LEU A 7 1.42 7.14 -11.79
C LEU A 7 1.96 7.16 -10.35
N GLY A 8 3.10 7.81 -10.12
CA GLY A 8 3.65 8.04 -8.78
C GLY A 8 2.76 8.95 -7.91
N TRP A 9 2.13 9.99 -8.49
CA TRP A 9 1.18 10.83 -7.77
C TRP A 9 -0.11 10.08 -7.40
N CYS A 10 -0.65 9.26 -8.31
CA CYS A 10 -1.79 8.40 -7.99
C CYS A 10 -1.43 7.40 -6.87
N PHE A 11 -0.23 6.84 -6.91
CA PHE A 11 0.24 5.95 -5.85
C PHE A 11 0.34 6.66 -4.50
N LEU A 12 0.94 7.86 -4.46
CA LEU A 12 0.99 8.68 -3.24
C LEU A 12 -0.40 9.06 -2.74
N LEU A 13 -1.30 9.45 -3.65
CA LEU A 13 -2.68 9.82 -3.32
C LEU A 13 -3.50 8.66 -2.75
N VAL A 14 -3.14 7.41 -3.03
CA VAL A 14 -3.84 6.23 -2.48
C VAL A 14 -3.14 5.74 -1.22
N MET A 15 -1.81 5.60 -1.25
CA MET A 15 -1.05 5.05 -0.12
C MET A 15 -1.04 5.96 1.12
N VAL A 16 -0.95 7.28 0.93
CA VAL A 16 -0.91 8.22 2.05
C VAL A 16 -2.22 8.23 2.85
N PRO A 17 -3.42 8.39 2.25
CA PRO A 17 -4.65 8.31 3.02
C PRO A 17 -4.90 6.89 3.54
N LEU A 18 -4.52 5.84 2.81
CA LEU A 18 -4.66 4.47 3.31
C LEU A 18 -3.82 4.23 4.57
N GLY A 19 -2.56 4.69 4.58
CA GLY A 19 -1.70 4.66 5.75
C GLY A 19 -2.22 5.54 6.89
N ALA A 20 -2.77 6.72 6.59
CA ALA A 20 -3.36 7.61 7.58
C ALA A 20 -4.61 7.00 8.23
N VAL A 21 -5.48 6.35 7.46
CA VAL A 21 -6.66 5.65 7.97
C VAL A 21 -6.25 4.47 8.84
N MET A 22 -5.23 3.70 8.43
CA MET A 22 -4.69 2.61 9.24
C MET A 22 -4.06 3.09 10.55
N ALA A 23 -3.43 4.27 10.56
CA ALA A 23 -2.86 4.86 11.76
C ALA A 23 -3.92 5.48 12.68
N ALA A 24 -4.98 6.07 12.12
CA ALA A 24 -6.04 6.74 12.87
C ALA A 24 -7.02 5.75 13.52
N TRP A 25 -7.37 4.67 12.81
CA TRP A 25 -8.36 3.69 13.27
C TRP A 25 -7.89 2.24 13.11
N PRO A 26 -6.78 1.86 13.76
CA PRO A 26 -6.21 0.52 13.62
C PRO A 26 -7.16 -0.57 14.10
N ASP A 27 -7.89 -0.33 15.19
CA ASP A 27 -8.80 -1.33 15.80
C ASP A 27 -10.03 -1.65 14.95
N GLN A 28 -10.59 -0.63 14.31
CA GLN A 28 -11.78 -0.79 13.48
C GLN A 28 -11.44 -1.57 12.21
N LEU A 29 -10.26 -1.31 11.63
CA LEU A 29 -9.74 -2.02 10.48
C LEU A 29 -9.41 -3.48 10.80
N THR A 30 -8.70 -3.74 11.91
CA THR A 30 -8.43 -5.12 12.34
C THR A 30 -9.73 -5.87 12.63
N GLY A 31 -10.71 -5.22 13.28
CA GLY A 31 -12.01 -5.84 13.56
C GLY A 31 -12.78 -6.23 12.29
N LEU A 32 -12.84 -5.34 11.30
CA LEU A 32 -13.46 -5.62 10.00
C LEU A 32 -12.75 -6.75 9.24
N LEU A 33 -11.42 -6.72 9.23
CA LEU A 33 -10.62 -7.75 8.57
C LEU A 33 -10.72 -9.11 9.28
N SER A 34 -10.77 -9.12 10.61
CA SER A 34 -10.98 -10.36 11.37
C SER A 34 -12.37 -10.94 11.15
N GLN A 35 -13.40 -10.10 11.05
CA GLN A 35 -14.77 -10.53 10.70
C GLN A 35 -14.87 -11.10 9.29
N LEU A 36 -14.21 -10.48 8.30
CA LEU A 36 -14.24 -10.92 6.91
C LEU A 36 -13.41 -12.19 6.66
N SER A 37 -12.28 -12.34 7.36
CA SER A 37 -11.36 -13.47 7.17
C SER A 37 -11.63 -14.65 8.12
N GLY A 38 -12.39 -14.44 9.20
CA GLY A 38 -12.58 -15.43 10.27
C GLY A 38 -11.31 -15.71 11.09
N LEU A 39 -10.25 -14.94 10.89
CA LEU A 39 -8.95 -15.07 11.54
C LEU A 39 -8.73 -13.89 12.48
N ASP A 40 -8.05 -14.11 13.61
CA ASP A 40 -7.76 -13.04 14.55
C ASP A 40 -6.57 -12.20 14.06
N ILE A 41 -6.87 -11.15 13.29
CA ILE A 41 -5.87 -10.27 12.69
C ILE A 41 -5.45 -9.21 13.71
N THR A 42 -4.17 -9.22 14.06
CA THR A 42 -3.59 -8.25 15.00
C THR A 42 -3.16 -6.97 14.29
N ARG A 43 -3.06 -5.86 15.02
CA ARG A 43 -2.55 -4.58 14.51
C ARG A 43 -1.17 -4.72 13.84
N GLY A 44 -0.32 -5.59 14.39
CA GLY A 44 1.00 -5.88 13.84
C GLY A 44 0.93 -6.53 12.46
N GLN A 45 0.03 -7.50 12.28
CA GLN A 45 -0.19 -8.15 10.99
C GLN A 45 -0.77 -7.16 9.95
N LEU A 46 -1.66 -6.26 10.40
CA LEU A 46 -2.21 -5.19 9.56
C LEU A 46 -1.09 -4.28 9.03
N ALA A 47 -0.19 -3.83 9.91
CA ALA A 47 0.94 -2.98 9.55
C ALA A 47 1.93 -3.70 8.60
N ILE A 48 2.23 -4.97 8.86
CA ILE A 48 3.08 -5.78 8.00
C ILE A 48 2.45 -5.94 6.62
N GLY A 49 1.14 -6.22 6.55
CA GLY A 49 0.40 -6.35 5.29
C GLY A 49 0.47 -5.07 4.46
N PHE A 50 0.26 -3.90 5.09
CA PHE A 50 0.39 -2.61 4.42
C PHE A 50 1.80 -2.36 3.90
N LEU A 51 2.83 -2.66 4.71
CA LEU A 51 4.23 -2.52 4.30
C LEU A 51 4.55 -3.41 3.08
N LEU A 52 4.00 -4.62 3.05
CA LEU A 52 4.17 -5.58 1.96
C LEU A 52 3.55 -5.05 0.66
N ILE A 53 2.34 -4.50 0.73
CA ILE A 53 1.66 -3.89 -0.44
C ILE A 53 2.46 -2.68 -0.92
N ALA A 54 2.89 -1.80 -0.02
CA ALA A 54 3.70 -0.63 -0.36
C ALA A 54 5.03 -1.04 -1.04
N ALA A 55 5.72 -2.05 -0.49
CA ALA A 55 6.96 -2.58 -1.07
C ALA A 55 6.74 -3.21 -2.44
N LEU A 56 5.64 -3.95 -2.64
CA LEU A 56 5.27 -4.54 -3.92
C LEU A 56 5.04 -3.46 -4.97
N CYS A 57 4.28 -2.43 -4.64
CA CYS A 57 4.02 -1.30 -5.53
C CYS A 57 5.31 -0.54 -5.88
N MET A 58 6.19 -0.31 -4.91
CA MET A 58 7.49 0.33 -5.14
C MET A 58 8.39 -0.53 -6.03
N ARG A 59 8.38 -1.86 -5.86
CA ARG A 59 9.10 -2.78 -6.74
C ARG A 59 8.59 -2.70 -8.18
N ILE A 60 7.27 -2.67 -8.38
CA ILE A 60 6.66 -2.54 -9.71
C ILE A 60 7.03 -1.19 -10.33
N ASP A 61 6.92 -0.09 -9.60
CA ASP A 61 7.30 1.25 -10.08
C ASP A 61 8.78 1.31 -10.50
N LEU A 62 9.69 0.77 -9.68
CA LEU A 62 11.10 0.66 -10.01
C LEU A 62 11.36 -0.20 -11.25
N GLN A 63 10.62 -1.30 -11.43
CA GLN A 63 10.73 -2.11 -12.65
C GLN A 63 10.27 -1.36 -13.90
N ILE A 64 9.16 -0.62 -13.83
CA ILE A 64 8.65 0.19 -14.95
C ILE A 64 9.67 1.28 -15.31
N ARG A 65 10.25 1.95 -14.30
CA ARG A 65 11.32 2.94 -14.49
C ARG A 65 12.57 2.33 -15.13
N ARG A 66 13.02 1.18 -14.63
CA ARG A 66 14.20 0.48 -15.17
C ARG A 66 13.99 0.05 -16.62
N ARG A 67 12.82 -0.45 -16.98
CA ARG A 67 12.50 -0.83 -18.37
C ARG A 67 12.46 0.38 -19.31
N HIS A 68 11.94 1.52 -18.85
CA HIS A 68 11.93 2.76 -19.65
C HIS A 68 13.28 3.47 -19.73
N ALA A 69 14.18 3.25 -18.77
CA ALA A 69 15.53 3.80 -18.81
C ALA A 69 16.50 2.98 -19.67
N ALA A 70 16.12 1.76 -20.06
CA ALA A 70 16.92 0.83 -20.84
C ALA A 70 16.56 0.80 -22.34
N GLY A 71 15.60 1.61 -22.78
CA GLY A 71 15.24 1.84 -24.19
C GLY A 71 15.28 3.32 -24.52
#